data_AF-A0A534VZ47-F1
#
_entry.id   AF-A0A534VZ47-F1
#
_cell.length_a   1.000
_cell.length_b   1.000
_cell.length_c   1.000
_cell.angle_alpha   90.00
_cell.angle_beta   90.00
_cell.angle_gamma   90.00
#
_symmetry.space_group_name_H-M   'P 1'
#
loop_
_entity.id
_entity.type
_entity.pdbx_description
1 polymer ?
#
loop_
_entity_poly.entity_id
_entity_poly.type
_entity_poly.pdbx_seq_one_letter_code
_entity_poly.pdbx_strand_id
1 'polypeptide(L)'
;MSVDIRRETEELVRYYGELVRRLSQSGVRDVADLLGLYERLGRALETVSRQEIGWVTEQVQRLIEALVRMDSNLDALRRLKKALSPPPEGGSLEPAARLR
;
A
#
# COMPACT_ATOMS: atom_id res chain seq x y z
N MET A 1 49.51 20.29 26.80
CA MET A 1 48.55 21.20 26.16
C MET A 1 47.37 21.37 27.12
N SER A 2 47.27 22.49 27.84
CA SER A 2 46.04 22.77 28.59
C SER A 2 44.99 23.21 27.59
N VAL A 3 43.89 22.47 27.51
CA VAL A 3 42.70 22.90 26.80
C VAL A 3 42.29 24.27 27.37
N ASP A 4 42.27 25.30 26.54
CA ASP A 4 41.74 26.60 26.92
C ASP A 4 40.21 26.51 26.84
N ILE A 5 39.62 25.93 27.91
CA ILE A 5 38.19 25.63 28.04
C ILE A 5 37.34 26.86 27.71
N ARG A 6 37.85 28.06 28.05
CA ARG A 6 37.17 29.32 27.73
C ARG A 6 37.06 29.52 26.22
N ARG A 7 38.16 29.33 25.49
CA ARG A 7 38.18 29.46 24.03
C ARG A 7 37.25 28.45 23.36
N GLU A 8 37.27 27.19 23.79
CA GLU A 8 36.37 26.17 23.25
C GLU A 8 34.90 26.49 23.52
N THR A 9 34.60 27.02 24.71
CA THR A 9 33.24 27.46 25.07
C THR A 9 32.78 28.63 24.19
N GLU A 10 33.65 29.62 23.94
CA GLU A 10 33.36 30.75 23.06
C GLU A 10 33.13 30.31 21.60
N GLU A 11 33.89 29.33 21.11
CA GLU A 11 33.70 28.72 19.79
C GLU A 11 32.35 28.00 19.68
N LEU A 12 31.96 27.23 20.71
CA LEU A 12 30.66 26.55 20.77
C LEU A 12 29.47 27.53 20.80
N VAL A 13 29.56 28.61 21.58
CA VAL A 13 28.51 29.64 21.64
C VAL A 13 28.36 30.33 20.28
N ARG A 14 29.48 30.66 19.62
CA ARG A 14 29.46 31.25 18.27
C ARG A 14 28.80 30.31 17.27
N TYR A 15 29.17 29.03 17.30
CA TYR A 15 28.58 28.01 16.45
C TYR A 15 27.07 27.87 16.67
N TYR A 16 26.63 27.80 17.92
CA TYR A 16 25.21 27.70 18.26
C TYR A 16 24.42 28.94 17.76
N GLY A 17 24.99 30.14 17.90
CA GLY A 17 24.40 31.37 17.37
C GLY A 17 24.32 31.42 15.83
N GLU A 18 25.27 30.83 15.12
CA GLU A 18 25.16 30.62 13.68
C GLU A 18 24.09 29.60 13.30
N LEU A 19 24.03 28.48 14.02
CA LEU A 19 23.04 27.43 13.80
C LEU A 19 21.63 27.97 13.96
N VAL A 20 21.35 28.69 15.06
CA VAL A 20 20.05 29.33 15.31
C VAL A 20 19.70 30.32 14.19
N ARG A 21 20.66 31.12 13.73
CA ARG A 21 20.43 32.05 12.60
C ARG A 21 20.06 31.32 11.31
N ARG A 22 20.76 30.23 10.96
CA ARG A 22 20.46 29.41 9.77
C ARG A 22 19.09 28.73 9.87
N LEU A 23 18.74 28.24 11.06
CA LEU A 23 17.41 27.67 11.32
C LEU A 23 16.32 28.73 11.17
N SER A 24 16.55 29.93 11.69
CA SER A 24 15.59 31.04 11.62
C SER A 24 15.33 31.48 10.18
N GLN A 25 16.36 31.48 9.32
CA GLN A 25 16.21 31.71 7.87
C GLN A 25 15.32 30.65 7.19
N SER A 26 15.25 29.45 7.77
CA SER A 26 14.40 28.34 7.31
C SER A 26 13.02 28.34 7.96
N GLY A 27 12.70 29.39 8.74
CA GLY A 27 11.43 29.51 9.48
C GLY A 27 11.37 28.74 10.80
N VAL A 28 12.49 28.18 11.26
CA VAL A 28 12.58 27.38 12.49
C VAL A 28 13.31 28.18 13.57
N ARG A 29 12.68 28.44 14.72
CA ARG A 29 13.24 29.38 15.72
C ARG A 29 14.52 28.88 16.36
N ASP A 30 14.57 27.60 16.71
CA ASP A 30 15.72 26.97 17.35
C ASP A 30 15.74 25.46 17.10
N VAL A 31 16.76 24.79 17.63
CA VAL A 31 16.95 23.35 17.46
C VAL A 31 15.83 22.53 18.13
N ALA A 32 15.25 23.02 19.23
CA ALA A 32 14.17 22.32 19.92
C ALA A 32 12.87 22.37 19.10
N ASP A 33 12.59 23.52 18.48
CA ASP A 33 11.48 23.70 17.54
C ASP A 33 11.64 22.78 16.32
N LEU A 34 12.87 22.62 15.81
CA LEU A 34 13.17 21.67 14.73
C LEU A 34 12.84 20.22 15.10
N LEU A 35 13.27 19.78 16.29
CA LEU A 35 13.00 18.43 16.79
C LEU A 35 11.50 18.22 17.00
N GLY A 36 10.81 19.22 17.54
CA GLY A 36 9.36 19.19 17.70
C GLY A 36 8.62 19.07 16.35
N LEU A 37 9.09 19.75 15.31
CA LEU A 37 8.55 19.62 13.95
C LEU A 37 8.77 18.20 13.39
N TYR A 38 9.94 17.61 13.61
CA TYR A 38 10.25 16.24 13.18
C TYR A 38 9.33 15.22 13.86
N GLU A 39 9.12 15.32 15.17
CA GLU A 39 8.21 14.43 15.89
C GLU A 39 6.74 14.58 15.44
N ARG A 40 6.30 15.81 15.13
CA ARG A 40 4.96 16.07 14.60
C ARG A 40 4.80 15.47 13.21
N LEU A 41 5.80 15.61 12.35
CA LEU A 41 5.83 14.99 11.02
C LEU A 41 5.74 13.46 11.13
N GLY A 42 6.54 12.86 12.03
CA GLY A 42 6.50 11.42 12.29
C GLY A 42 5.10 10.95 12.70
N ARG A 43 4.47 11.63 13.66
CA ARG A 43 3.09 11.29 14.11
C ARG A 43 2.03 11.50 13.03
N ALA A 44 2.14 12.58 12.26
CA ALA A 44 1.24 12.84 11.14
C ALA A 44 1.37 11.76 10.06
N LEU A 45 2.60 11.39 9.72
CA LEU A 45 2.88 10.33 8.76
C LEU A 45 2.37 8.97 9.25
N GLU A 46 2.55 8.65 10.53
CA GLU A 46 2.05 7.40 11.12
C GLU A 46 0.51 7.34 11.09
N THR A 47 -0.16 8.48 11.31
CA THR A 47 -1.61 8.60 11.24
C THR A 47 -2.12 8.44 9.81
N VAL A 48 -1.52 9.15 8.85
CA VAL A 48 -1.83 9.06 7.43
C VAL A 48 -1.58 7.65 6.93
N SER A 49 -0.42 7.06 7.24
CA SER A 49 -0.08 5.69 6.85
C SER A 49 -1.09 4.66 7.36
N ARG A 50 -1.51 4.75 8.63
CA ARG A 50 -2.55 3.85 9.18
C ARG A 50 -3.89 4.02 8.49
N GLN A 51 -4.30 5.27 8.21
CA GLN A 51 -5.58 5.55 7.55
C GLN A 51 -5.58 5.13 6.09
N GLU A 52 -4.53 5.48 5.33
CA GLU A 52 -4.41 5.19 3.91
C GLU A 52 -4.20 3.70 3.65
N ILE A 53 -3.30 3.03 4.38
CA ILE A 53 -3.08 1.59 4.23
C ILE A 53 -4.33 0.81 4.66
N GLY A 54 -4.99 1.23 5.74
CA GLY A 54 -6.25 0.63 6.19
C GLY A 54 -7.33 0.74 5.12
N TRP A 55 -7.55 1.95 4.60
CA TRP A 55 -8.51 2.19 3.53
C TRP A 55 -8.20 1.39 2.26
N VAL A 56 -6.94 1.38 1.79
CA VAL A 56 -6.53 0.59 0.62
C VAL A 56 -6.77 -0.90 0.85
N THR A 57 -6.44 -1.41 2.03
CA THR A 57 -6.65 -2.82 2.39
C THR A 57 -8.13 -3.18 2.33
N GLU A 58 -9.01 -2.33 2.84
CA GLU A 58 -10.45 -2.54 2.72
C GLU A 58 -10.95 -2.49 1.27
N GLN A 59 -10.44 -1.58 0.44
CA GLN A 59 -10.83 -1.52 -0.97
C GLN A 59 -10.40 -2.79 -1.72
N VAL A 60 -9.19 -3.28 -1.46
CA VAL A 60 -8.69 -4.53 -2.04
C VAL A 60 -9.54 -5.72 -1.58
N GLN A 61 -9.90 -5.78 -0.30
CA GLN A 61 -10.75 -6.84 0.25
C GLN A 61 -12.14 -6.84 -0.42
N ARG A 62 -12.77 -5.66 -0.56
CA ARG A 62 -14.05 -5.50 -1.28
C ARG A 62 -13.96 -5.96 -2.73
N LEU A 63 -12.86 -5.66 -3.42
CA LEU A 63 -12.63 -6.09 -4.79
C LEU A 63 -12.47 -7.61 -4.90
N ILE A 64 -11.73 -8.23 -3.98
CA ILE A 64 -11.57 -9.70 -3.92
C ILE A 64 -12.94 -10.37 -3.74
N GLU A 65 -13.77 -9.88 -2.81
CA GLU A 65 -15.12 -10.41 -2.57
C GLU A 65 -16.01 -10.32 -3.81
N ALA A 66 -15.96 -9.20 -4.53
CA ALA A 66 -16.69 -9.02 -5.78
C ALA A 66 -16.23 -10.00 -6.87
N LEU A 67 -14.91 -10.21 -7.01
CA LEU A 67 -14.34 -11.14 -7.98
C LEU A 67 -14.72 -12.60 -7.67
N VAL A 68 -14.66 -13.02 -6.40
CA VAL A 68 -15.07 -14.36 -5.96
C VAL A 68 -16.55 -14.61 -6.27
N ARG A 69 -17.41 -13.62 -6.01
CA ARG A 69 -18.83 -13.71 -6.35
C ARG A 69 -19.05 -13.84 -7.86
N MET A 70 -18.29 -13.09 -8.65
CA MET A 70 -18.38 -13.13 -10.10
C MET A 70 -17.94 -14.49 -10.66
N ASP A 71 -16.88 -15.08 -10.12
CA ASP A 71 -16.44 -16.44 -10.48
C ASP A 71 -17.51 -17.49 -10.17
N SER A 72 -18.12 -17.40 -8.98
CA SER A 72 -19.24 -18.27 -8.59
C SER A 72 -20.44 -18.16 -9.55
N ASN A 73 -20.77 -16.95 -9.97
CA ASN A 73 -21.83 -16.71 -10.95
C ASN A 73 -21.49 -17.30 -12.32
N LEU A 74 -20.24 -17.14 -12.78
CA LEU A 74 -19.78 -17.72 -14.05
C LEU A 74 -19.84 -19.24 -14.01
N ASP A 75 -19.50 -19.87 -12.89
CA ASP A 75 -19.60 -21.31 -12.73
C ASP A 75 -21.06 -21.80 -12.70
N ALA A 76 -21.97 -21.06 -12.08
CA ALA A 76 -23.40 -21.34 -12.14
C ALA A 76 -23.91 -21.25 -13.60
N LEU A 77 -23.51 -20.22 -14.34
CA LEU A 77 -23.86 -20.06 -15.76
C LEU A 77 -23.27 -21.19 -16.62
N ARG A 78 -22.03 -21.62 -16.36
CA ARG A 78 -21.42 -22.78 -17.05
C ARG A 78 -22.21 -24.07 -16.80
N ARG A 79 -22.64 -24.30 -15.56
CA ARG A 79 -23.48 -25.47 -15.20
C ARG A 79 -24.82 -25.42 -15.92
N LEU A 80 -25.46 -24.26 -15.94
CA LEU A 80 -26.74 -24.06 -16.62
C LEU A 80 -26.60 -24.27 -18.14
N LYS A 81 -25.55 -23.73 -18.75
CA LYS A 81 -25.21 -23.96 -20.17
C LYS A 81 -25.02 -25.45 -20.48
N LYS A 82 -24.31 -26.20 -19.62
CA LYS A 82 -24.13 -27.65 -19.77
C LYS A 82 -25.45 -28.41 -19.66
N ALA A 83 -26.30 -28.07 -18.69
CA ALA A 83 -27.60 -28.71 -18.51
C ALA A 83 -28.57 -28.45 -19.68
N LEU A 84 -28.44 -27.29 -20.34
CA LEU A 84 -29.24 -26.93 -21.51
C LEU A 84 -28.65 -27.45 -22.84
N SER A 85 -27.43 -28.00 -22.83
CA SER A 85 -26.83 -28.55 -24.04
C SER A 85 -27.46 -29.91 -24.35
N PRO A 86 -27.92 -30.17 -25.60
CA PRO A 86 -28.46 -31.46 -25.97
C PRO A 86 -27.38 -32.54 -25.84
N PRO A 87 -27.75 -33.81 -25.53
CA PRO A 87 -26.79 -34.91 -25.55
C PRO A 87 -26.13 -34.98 -26.94
N PRO A 88 -24.85 -35.39 -27.05
CA PRO A 88 -24.25 -35.63 -28.34
C PRO A 88 -25.14 -36.61 -29.09
N GLU A 89 -25.64 -36.21 -30.26
CA GLU A 89 -26.46 -37.09 -31.09
C GLU A 89 -25.66 -38.38 -31.28
N GLY A 90 -26.23 -39.46 -30.74
CA GLY A 90 -25.62 -40.77 -30.76
C GLY A 90 -25.25 -41.11 -32.19
N GLY A 91 -23.99 -41.52 -32.37
CA GLY A 91 -23.51 -42.07 -33.63
C GLY A 91 -24.54 -43.06 -34.16
N SER A 92 -25.12 -42.70 -35.30
CA SER A 92 -25.94 -43.61 -36.08
C SER A 92 -25.03 -44.78 -36.44
N LEU A 93 -25.25 -45.91 -35.77
CA LEU A 93 -24.62 -47.18 -36.09
C LEU A 93 -24.89 -47.46 -37.56
N GLU A 94 -23.83 -47.40 -38.38
CA GLU A 94 -23.83 -47.98 -39.72
C GLU A 94 -24.33 -49.43 -39.60
N PRO A 95 -25.44 -49.82 -40.26
CA PRO A 95 -25.82 -51.21 -40.30
C PRO A 95 -24.86 -51.93 -41.23
N ALA A 96 -23.97 -52.70 -40.61
CA ALA A 96 -23.14 -53.70 -41.23
C ALA A 96 -23.94 -54.51 -42.26
N ALA A 97 -23.36 -54.61 -43.46
CA ALA A 97 -23.42 -55.72 -44.40
C ALA A 97 -24.56 -56.73 -44.19
N ARG A 98 -25.51 -56.74 -45.13
CA ARG A 98 -26.22 -57.97 -45.48
C ARG A 98 -25.89 -58.34 -46.92
N LEU A 99 -24.98 -59.31 -47.05
CA LEU A 99 -24.90 -60.22 -48.18
C LEU A 99 -26.30 -60.77 -48.50
N ARG A 100 -26.72 -60.65 -49.76
CA ARG A 100 -27.20 -61.77 -50.59
C ARG A 100 -27.39 -61.31 -52.03
#